data_AF-A0A9D6PPC3-F1
#
_entry.id   AF-A0A9D6PPC3-F1
#
_cell.length_a   1.000
_cell.length_b   1.000
_cell.length_c   1.000
_cell.angle_alpha   90.00
_cell.angle_beta   90.00
_cell.angle_gamma   90.00
#
_symmetry.space_group_name_H-M   'P 1'
#
loop_
_entity.id
_entity.type
_entity.pdbx_description
1 polymer ?
#
loop_
_entity_poly.entity_id
_entity_poly.type
_entity_poly.pdbx_seq_one_letter_code
_entity_poly.pdbx_strand_id
1 'polypeptide(L)'
;MMSSAITNRFATTSFRATARRSGVAALQQPRWALVLLAIGLAMAVVYLLLVNHTATSGLAMETLESEIASLEEETRQLEIDLANLQSFATIERTGQALDLTEVVTPEFLVAPGDTFAVR
;
A
#
# COMPACT_ATOMS: atom_id res chain seq x y z
N MET A 1 69.06 -45.91 -75.96
CA MET A 1 69.65 -44.57 -75.77
C MET A 1 68.94 -43.67 -76.77
N MET A 2 68.13 -42.65 -76.46
CA MET A 2 67.90 -41.83 -75.27
C MET A 2 66.39 -41.57 -75.18
N SER A 3 65.81 -41.83 -74.01
CA SER A 3 64.41 -41.50 -73.69
C SER A 3 64.41 -40.19 -72.93
N SER A 4 64.13 -39.07 -73.62
CA SER A 4 64.02 -37.75 -72.99
C SER A 4 62.65 -37.60 -72.34
N ALA A 5 62.64 -37.77 -71.01
CA ALA A 5 61.47 -37.57 -70.16
C ALA A 5 60.96 -36.14 -70.25
N ILE A 6 59.72 -35.99 -70.75
CA ILE A 6 58.92 -34.78 -70.64
C ILE A 6 58.38 -34.74 -69.21
N THR A 7 59.14 -34.13 -68.29
CA THR A 7 58.71 -33.97 -66.90
C THR A 7 57.77 -32.78 -66.79
N ASN A 8 56.48 -33.11 -66.86
CA ASN A 8 55.35 -32.23 -66.61
C ASN A 8 55.46 -31.57 -65.23
N ARG A 9 55.80 -30.29 -65.16
CA ARG A 9 55.76 -29.50 -63.92
C ARG A 9 54.36 -28.91 -63.73
N PHE A 10 53.37 -29.77 -63.51
CA PHE A 10 52.12 -29.35 -62.88
C PHE A 10 52.28 -29.51 -61.38
N ALA A 11 52.92 -28.51 -60.76
CA ALA A 11 52.91 -28.36 -59.32
C ALA A 11 51.47 -27.99 -58.92
N THR A 12 50.76 -29.01 -58.45
CA THR A 12 49.46 -28.95 -57.82
C THR A 12 49.41 -27.80 -56.81
N THR A 13 48.49 -26.88 -57.05
CA THR A 13 47.97 -25.91 -56.11
C THR A 13 47.48 -26.64 -54.86
N SER A 14 48.34 -26.74 -53.83
CA SER A 14 47.90 -27.16 -52.50
C SER A 14 47.06 -26.03 -51.93
N PHE A 15 45.75 -26.10 -52.19
CA PHE A 15 44.73 -25.32 -51.53
C PHE A 15 44.84 -25.65 -50.03
N ARG A 16 45.60 -24.84 -49.29
CA ARG A 16 45.61 -24.89 -47.83
C ARG A 16 44.21 -24.48 -47.39
N ALA A 17 43.36 -25.48 -47.16
CA ALA A 17 42.22 -25.35 -46.30
C ALA A 17 42.75 -24.92 -44.93
N THR A 18 42.79 -23.62 -44.68
CA THR A 18 42.89 -23.06 -43.34
C THR A 18 41.60 -23.47 -42.65
N ALA A 19 41.66 -24.63 -41.98
CA ALA A 19 40.68 -25.06 -41.02
C ALA A 19 40.43 -23.88 -40.08
N ARG A 20 39.27 -23.24 -40.24
CA ARG A 20 38.71 -22.30 -39.27
C ARG A 20 38.54 -23.10 -38.00
N ARG A 21 39.57 -23.05 -37.14
CA ARG A 21 39.52 -23.54 -35.78
C ARG A 21 38.49 -22.67 -35.09
N SER A 22 37.23 -23.09 -35.12
CA SER A 22 36.17 -22.58 -34.26
C SER A 22 36.56 -22.95 -32.85
N GLY A 23 37.49 -22.17 -32.28
CA GLY A 23 37.74 -22.13 -30.86
C GLY A 23 36.51 -21.52 -30.24
N VAL A 24 35.47 -22.34 -30.06
CA VAL A 24 34.58 -22.13 -28.93
C VAL A 24 35.51 -22.31 -27.75
N ALA A 25 36.05 -21.19 -27.25
CA ALA A 25 36.81 -21.18 -26.02
C ALA A 25 35.90 -21.87 -25.02
N ALA A 26 36.28 -23.09 -24.62
CA ALA A 26 35.61 -23.79 -23.56
C ALA A 26 35.64 -22.81 -22.39
N LEU A 27 34.49 -22.19 -22.12
CA LEU A 27 34.26 -21.40 -20.94
C LEU A 27 34.58 -22.37 -19.81
N GLN A 28 35.82 -22.32 -19.31
CA GLN A 28 36.18 -22.90 -18.03
C GLN A 28 35.27 -22.16 -17.07
N GLN A 29 34.08 -22.71 -16.85
CA GLN A 29 33.10 -22.11 -15.98
C GLN A 29 33.76 -22.06 -14.63
N PRO A 30 34.08 -20.86 -14.13
CA PRO A 30 34.60 -20.78 -12.80
C PRO A 30 33.47 -21.25 -11.91
N ARG A 31 33.66 -22.32 -11.14
CA ARG A 31 32.61 -22.86 -10.26
C ARG A 31 32.07 -21.77 -9.30
N TRP A 32 32.87 -20.74 -9.04
CA TRP A 32 32.48 -19.54 -8.29
C TRP A 32 31.46 -18.65 -9.02
N ALA A 33 31.45 -18.60 -10.36
CA ALA A 33 30.49 -17.80 -11.12
C ALA A 33 29.05 -18.33 -10.94
N LEU A 34 28.88 -19.66 -10.87
CA LEU A 34 27.59 -20.28 -10.55
C LEU A 34 27.13 -19.93 -9.13
N VAL A 35 28.05 -19.91 -8.17
CA VAL A 35 27.75 -19.52 -6.77
C VAL A 35 27.32 -18.07 -6.69
N LEU A 36 28.03 -17.15 -7.36
CA LEU A 36 27.66 -15.73 -7.39
C LEU A 36 26.30 -15.51 -8.07
N LEU A 37 26.03 -16.24 -9.16
CA LEU A 37 24.74 -16.18 -9.84
C LEU A 37 23.61 -16.68 -8.94
N ALA A 38 23.82 -17.77 -8.21
CA ALA A 38 22.85 -18.28 -7.25
C ALA A 38 22.58 -17.29 -6.11
N ILE A 39 23.62 -16.62 -5.59
CA ILE A 39 23.48 -15.59 -4.56
C ILE A 39 22.70 -14.39 -5.10
N GLY A 40 23.02 -13.92 -6.31
CA GLY A 40 22.31 -12.82 -6.95
C GLY A 40 20.83 -13.14 -7.17
N LEU A 41 20.53 -14.37 -7.59
CA LEU A 41 19.15 -14.81 -7.78
C LEU A 41 18.40 -14.92 -6.44
N ALA A 42 19.04 -15.44 -5.40
CA ALA A 42 18.47 -15.52 -4.06
C ALA A 42 18.15 -14.12 -3.49
N MET A 43 19.07 -13.15 -3.67
CA MET A 43 18.84 -11.75 -3.29
C MET A 43 17.66 -11.14 -4.04
N ALA A 44 17.52 -11.40 -5.33
CA ALA A 44 16.39 -10.92 -6.12
C ALA A 44 15.04 -11.48 -5.63
N VAL A 45 15.00 -12.77 -5.30
CA VAL A 45 13.80 -13.40 -4.72
C VAL A 45 13.46 -12.81 -3.36
N VAL A 46 14.44 -12.67 -2.47
CA VAL A 46 14.24 -12.07 -1.14
C VAL A 46 13.74 -10.64 -1.26
N TYR A 47 14.33 -9.85 -2.16
CA TYR A 47 13.88 -8.48 -2.42
C TYR A 47 12.42 -8.44 -2.89
N LEU A 48 12.05 -9.32 -3.83
CA LEU A 48 10.68 -9.40 -4.32
C LEU A 48 9.68 -9.78 -3.21
N LEU A 49 10.05 -10.74 -2.36
CA LEU A 49 9.25 -11.13 -1.20
C LEU A 49 9.11 -9.98 -0.19
N LEU A 50 10.20 -9.26 0.08
CA LEU A 50 10.19 -8.13 1.00
C LEU A 50 9.31 -6.99 0.50
N VAL A 51 9.40 -6.66 -0.80
CA VAL A 51 8.57 -5.64 -1.42
C VAL A 51 7.09 -6.05 -1.41
N ASN A 52 6.77 -7.30 -1.76
CA ASN A 52 5.41 -7.81 -1.68
C ASN A 52 4.86 -7.84 -0.25
N HIS A 53 5.67 -8.24 0.72
CA HIS A 53 5.27 -8.24 2.12
C HIS A 53 5.04 -6.82 2.64
N THR A 54 5.94 -5.89 2.33
CA THR A 54 5.79 -4.47 2.66
C THR A 54 4.53 -3.86 2.04
N ALA A 55 4.21 -4.21 0.79
CA ALA A 55 2.98 -3.75 0.13
C ALA A 55 1.72 -4.30 0.82
N THR A 56 1.76 -5.56 1.26
CA THR A 56 0.64 -6.18 2.00
C THR A 56 0.49 -5.58 3.40
N SER A 57 1.60 -5.27 4.07
CA SER A 57 1.60 -4.60 5.36
C SER A 57 1.08 -3.16 5.28
N GLY A 58 1.31 -2.46 4.16
CA GLY A 58 0.72 -1.15 3.91
C GLY A 58 -0.82 -1.17 3.88
N LEU A 59 -1.41 -2.18 3.24
CA LEU A 59 -2.86 -2.40 3.26
C LEU A 59 -3.38 -2.74 4.67
N ALA A 60 -2.63 -3.51 5.45
CA ALA A 60 -2.98 -3.78 6.83
C ALA A 60 -2.95 -2.49 7.67
N MET A 61 -1.94 -1.63 7.50
CA MET A 61 -1.90 -0.31 8.15
C MET A 61 -3.11 0.55 7.79
N GLU A 62 -3.50 0.61 6.52
CA GLU A 62 -4.69 1.35 6.08
C GLU A 62 -5.97 0.85 6.77
N THR A 63 -6.12 -0.47 6.93
CA THR A 63 -7.26 -1.04 7.65
C THR A 63 -7.26 -0.69 9.13
N LEU A 64 -6.10 -0.73 9.81
CA LEU A 64 -6.00 -0.34 11.21
C LEU A 64 -6.24 1.17 11.40
N GLU A 65 -5.74 2.01 10.50
CA GLU A 65 -5.98 3.47 10.53
C GLU A 65 -7.46 3.79 10.33
N SER A 66 -8.14 3.10 9.42
CA SER A 66 -9.58 3.24 9.22
C SER A 66 -10.38 2.82 10.46
N GLU A 67 -9.95 1.76 11.15
CA GLU A 67 -10.63 1.28 12.36
C GLU A 67 -10.44 2.27 13.52
N ILE A 68 -9.23 2.81 13.69
CA ILE A 68 -8.96 3.88 14.67
C ILE A 68 -9.83 5.11 14.39
N ALA A 69 -9.90 5.57 13.14
CA ALA A 69 -10.73 6.72 12.77
C ALA A 69 -12.22 6.48 13.08
N SER A 70 -12.71 5.26 12.87
CA SER A 70 -14.11 4.90 13.19
C SER A 70 -14.39 4.89 14.69
N LEU A 71 -13.44 4.37 15.49
CA LEU A 71 -13.54 4.32 16.95
C LEU A 71 -13.46 5.71 17.58
N GLU A 72 -12.63 6.61 17.03
CA GLU A 72 -12.56 8.01 17.46
C GLU A 72 -13.87 8.75 17.22
N GLU A 73 -14.50 8.53 16.07
CA GLU A 73 -15.80 9.16 15.76
C GLU A 73 -16.92 8.61 16.66
N GLU A 74 -16.94 7.30 16.93
CA GLU A 74 -17.90 6.70 17.86
C GLU A 74 -17.73 7.25 19.28
N THR A 75 -16.48 7.41 19.73
CA THR A 75 -16.17 8.01 21.03
C THR A 75 -16.67 9.45 21.11
N ARG A 76 -16.44 10.26 20.06
CA ARG A 76 -16.94 11.63 19.99
C ARG A 76 -18.47 11.68 20.05
N GLN A 77 -19.15 10.77 19.35
CA GLN A 77 -20.60 10.68 19.38
C GLN A 77 -21.11 10.38 20.79
N LEU A 78 -20.48 9.42 21.48
CA LEU A 78 -20.81 9.07 22.86
C LEU A 78 -20.59 10.24 23.83
N GLU A 79 -19.51 11.03 23.65
CA GLU A 79 -19.27 12.23 24.46
C GLU A 79 -20.37 13.28 24.28
N ILE A 80 -20.84 13.48 23.05
CA ILE A 80 -21.94 14.40 22.74
C ILE A 80 -23.24 13.90 23.41
N ASP A 81 -23.54 12.61 23.29
CA ASP A 81 -24.73 12.02 23.90
C ASP A 81 -24.72 12.12 25.43
N LEU A 82 -23.54 11.92 26.03
CA LEU A 82 -23.35 12.06 27.47
C LEU A 82 -23.52 13.52 27.92
N ALA A 83 -22.99 14.49 27.17
CA ALA A 83 -23.20 15.91 27.43
C ALA A 83 -24.68 16.32 27.30
N ASN A 84 -25.40 15.76 26.31
CA ASN A 84 -26.83 15.96 26.15
C ASN A 84 -27.61 15.41 27.35
N LEU A 85 -27.30 14.19 27.80
CA LEU A 85 -27.92 13.58 28.97
C LEU A 85 -27.70 14.42 30.25
N GLN A 86 -26.47 14.90 30.45
CA GLN A 86 -26.14 15.76 31.59
C GLN A 86 -26.88 17.10 31.54
N SER A 87 -27.07 17.65 30.35
CA SER A 87 -27.84 18.88 30.15
C SER A 87 -29.30 18.69 30.55
N PHE A 88 -29.94 17.58 30.13
CA PHE A 88 -31.30 17.25 30.56
C PHE A 88 -31.42 17.05 32.07
N ALA A 89 -30.50 16.30 32.67
CA ALA A 89 -30.50 16.10 34.12
C ALA A 89 -30.32 17.41 34.90
N THR A 90 -29.57 18.37 34.34
CA THR A 90 -29.40 19.69 34.95
C THR A 90 -30.67 20.53 34.86
N ILE A 91 -31.35 20.50 33.71
CA ILE A 91 -32.65 21.17 33.53
C ILE A 91 -33.68 20.58 34.51
N GLU A 92 -33.74 19.25 34.62
CA GLU A 92 -34.67 18.57 35.54
C GLU A 92 -34.41 18.95 37.00
N ARG A 93 -33.14 18.93 37.45
CA ARG A 93 -32.78 19.38 38.81
C ARG A 93 -33.10 20.84 39.05
N THR A 94 -32.89 21.70 38.05
CA THR A 94 -33.21 23.13 38.16
C THR A 94 -34.72 23.34 38.23
N GLY A 95 -35.50 22.59 37.45
CA GLY A 95 -36.96 22.61 37.51
C GLY A 95 -37.49 22.13 38.86
N GLN A 96 -36.93 21.04 39.40
CA GLN A 96 -37.25 20.56 40.74
C GLN A 96 -36.87 21.57 41.83
N ALA A 97 -35.69 22.21 41.74
CA ALA A 97 -35.26 23.25 42.69
C ALA A 97 -36.14 24.51 42.65
N LEU A 98 -36.77 24.78 41.51
CA LEU A 98 -37.71 25.89 41.32
C LEU A 98 -39.17 25.49 41.64
N ASP A 99 -39.40 24.28 42.17
CA ASP A 99 -40.71 23.70 42.48
C ASP A 99 -41.69 23.77 41.29
N LEU A 100 -41.15 23.65 40.06
CA LEU A 100 -41.95 23.67 38.84
C LEU A 100 -42.68 22.34 38.71
N THR A 101 -43.99 22.38 38.88
CA THR A 101 -44.88 21.24 38.61
C THR A 101 -45.18 21.13 37.12
N GLU A 102 -45.22 19.89 36.61
CA GLU A 102 -45.58 19.59 35.22
C GLU A 102 -46.93 20.24 34.84
N VAL A 103 -46.92 21.06 33.78
CA VAL A 103 -48.12 21.77 33.32
C VAL A 103 -48.96 20.81 32.48
N VAL A 104 -49.92 20.15 33.13
CA VAL A 104 -50.81 19.16 32.49
C VAL A 104 -51.81 19.83 31.52
N THR A 105 -52.15 21.10 31.73
CA THR A 105 -52.97 21.88 30.78
C THR A 105 -52.62 23.36 30.87
N PRO A 106 -52.04 24.00 29.84
CA PRO A 106 -51.77 25.43 29.88
C PRO A 106 -53.09 26.20 29.72
N GLU A 107 -53.62 26.71 30.83
CA GLU A 107 -54.72 27.67 30.80
C GLU A 107 -54.15 29.07 30.58
N PHE A 108 -54.37 29.62 29.38
CA PHE A 108 -53.89 30.95 29.03
C PHE A 108 -54.81 32.00 29.65
N LEU A 109 -54.27 32.79 30.59
CA LEU A 109 -54.95 33.98 31.08
C LEU A 109 -55.02 35.01 29.96
N VAL A 110 -56.22 35.22 29.40
CA VAL A 110 -56.48 36.33 28.48
C VAL A 110 -56.49 37.60 29.32
N ALA A 111 -55.38 38.35 29.30
CA ALA A 111 -55.29 39.64 29.96
C ALA A 111 -56.18 40.67 29.24
N PRO A 112 -57.07 41.39 29.94
CA PRO A 112 -57.82 42.48 29.34
C PRO A 112 -56.91 43.71 29.25
N GLY A 113 -56.32 43.95 28.09
CA GLY A 113 -55.56 45.19 27.86
C GLY A 113 -54.61 45.14 26.67
N ASP A 114 -55.17 45.20 25.46
CA ASP A 114 -54.44 45.66 24.28
C ASP A 114 -54.09 47.14 24.46
N THR A 115 -52.92 47.44 25.02
CA THR A 115 -52.29 48.75 24.80
C THR A 115 -50.78 48.59 24.85
N PHE A 116 -50.19 48.47 23.65
CA PHE A 116 -48.75 48.62 23.47
C PHE A 116 -48.41 50.10 23.36
N ALA A 117 -47.48 50.58 24.18
CA ALA A 117 -46.89 51.90 24.00
C ALA A 117 -45.83 51.82 22.90
N VAL A 118 -46.07 52.46 21.76
CA VAL A 118 -45.06 52.72 20.74
C VAL A 118 -44.20 53.89 21.23
N ARG A 119 -42.90 53.66 21.39
CA ARG A 119 -41.90 54.73 21.51
C ARG A 119 -40.80 54.52 20.50
#